data_AF-A0A0F9HEF1-F1
#
_entry.id   AF-A0A0F9HEF1-F1
#
_cell.length_a   1.000
_cell.length_b   1.000
_cell.length_c   1.000
_cell.angle_alpha   90.00
_cell.angle_beta   90.00
_cell.angle_gamma   90.00
#
_symmetry.space_group_name_H-M   'P 1'
#
loop_
_entity.id
_entity.type
_entity.pdbx_description
1 polymer ?
#
loop_
_entity_poly.entity_id
_entity_poly.type
_entity_poly.pdbx_seq_one_letter_code
_entity_poly.pdbx_strand_id
1 'polypeptide(L)'
;MPNPLIWPIGSVTDDFAAVGIASAIIMAENLRRADADFINTSANWIYLGKGHDAIVGSGEALAPRGGSYHIGTNNLFTGDIYAIASAADSNLSMSEGDIP
;
A
#
# COMPACT_ATOMS: atom_id res chain seq x y z
N MET A 1 -7.47 -12.10 -30.92
CA MET A 1 -6.70 -11.38 -29.89
C MET A 1 -7.05 -12.02 -28.56
N PRO A 2 -6.07 -12.48 -27.75
CA PRO A 2 -6.37 -12.96 -26.41
C PRO A 2 -7.00 -11.81 -25.61
N ASN A 3 -8.03 -12.12 -24.81
CA ASN A 3 -8.70 -11.13 -23.98
C ASN A 3 -7.69 -10.53 -22.97
N PRO A 4 -7.46 -9.20 -22.95
CA PRO A 4 -6.51 -8.57 -22.03
C PRO A 4 -6.95 -8.60 -20.56
N LEU A 5 -8.19 -8.99 -20.28
CA LEU A 5 -8.72 -9.22 -18.93
C LEU A 5 -8.21 -10.58 -18.39
N ILE A 6 -6.92 -10.69 -18.12
CA ILE A 6 -6.33 -11.92 -17.54
C ILE A 6 -6.69 -12.03 -16.05
N TRP A 7 -7.01 -10.92 -15.37
CA TRP A 7 -7.40 -10.90 -13.96
C TRP A 7 -8.49 -9.85 -13.68
N PRO A 8 -9.79 -10.20 -13.79
CA PRO A 8 -10.86 -9.26 -13.45
C PRO A 8 -10.83 -8.95 -11.94
N ILE A 9 -10.76 -7.67 -11.59
CA ILE A 9 -10.94 -7.20 -10.22
C ILE A 9 -12.45 -7.26 -9.92
N GLY A 10 -12.84 -8.10 -8.97
CA GLY A 10 -14.24 -8.36 -8.60
C GLY A 10 -14.84 -7.25 -7.74
N SER A 11 -14.01 -6.59 -6.92
CA SER A 11 -14.38 -5.44 -6.10
C SER A 11 -13.16 -4.60 -5.77
N VAL A 12 -13.37 -3.31 -5.46
CA VAL A 12 -12.33 -2.39 -4.99
C VAL A 12 -12.77 -1.83 -3.64
N THR A 13 -11.83 -1.80 -2.69
CA THR A 13 -12.00 -1.18 -1.37
C THR A 13 -11.05 0.01 -1.26
N ASP A 14 -11.62 1.21 -1.22
CA ASP A 14 -10.87 2.45 -1.05
C ASP A 14 -10.93 2.90 0.41
N ASP A 15 -9.77 3.21 1.00
CA ASP A 15 -9.67 3.65 2.39
C ASP A 15 -8.46 4.56 2.60
N PHE A 16 -8.29 5.08 3.83
CA PHE A 16 -7.12 5.85 4.23
C PHE A 16 -6.56 5.33 5.55
N ALA A 17 -5.23 5.32 5.64
CA ALA A 17 -4.51 4.99 6.87
C ALA A 17 -3.81 6.22 7.43
N ALA A 18 -3.99 6.46 8.74
CA ALA A 18 -3.19 7.42 9.48
C ALA A 18 -1.86 6.76 9.88
N VAL A 19 -0.78 7.12 9.19
CA VAL A 19 0.56 6.59 9.41
C VAL A 19 1.29 7.46 10.41
N GLY A 20 1.54 6.92 11.60
CA GLY A 20 2.29 7.61 12.64
C GLY A 20 3.81 7.51 12.49
N ILE A 21 4.52 8.07 13.48
CA ILE A 21 5.98 7.94 13.61
C ILE A 21 6.44 6.58 14.17
N ALA A 22 5.49 5.67 14.41
CA ALA A 22 5.75 4.28 14.76
C ALA A 22 5.22 3.38 13.64
N SER A 23 5.91 2.26 13.40
CA SER A 23 5.44 1.22 12.47
C SER A 23 4.08 0.72 12.93
N ALA A 24 3.11 0.74 12.01
CA ALA A 24 1.79 0.19 12.22
C ALA A 24 1.32 -0.53 10.97
N ILE A 25 0.48 -1.55 11.16
CA ILE A 25 -0.21 -2.23 10.06
C ILE A 25 -1.21 -1.24 9.47
N ILE A 26 -1.02 -0.90 8.19
CA ILE A 26 -1.94 -0.04 7.45
C ILE A 26 -2.96 -0.86 6.66
N MET A 27 -2.60 -2.07 6.29
CA MET A 27 -3.43 -2.96 5.51
C MET A 27 -3.12 -4.39 5.93
N ALA A 28 -4.14 -5.11 6.38
CA ALA A 28 -4.00 -6.49 6.83
C ALA A 28 -3.74 -7.44 5.65
N GLU A 29 -3.33 -8.66 5.99
CA GLU A 29 -3.23 -9.78 5.05
C GLU A 29 -4.59 -10.04 4.38
N ASN A 30 -4.54 -10.16 3.05
CA ASN A 30 -5.66 -10.56 2.22
C ASN A 30 -5.22 -11.54 1.13
N LEU A 31 -5.65 -12.79 1.27
CA LEU A 31 -5.37 -13.87 0.31
C LEU A 31 -6.09 -13.69 -1.03
N ARG A 32 -7.06 -12.77 -1.11
CA ARG A 32 -7.81 -12.44 -2.33
C ARG A 32 -7.35 -11.15 -2.98
N ARG A 33 -6.29 -10.52 -2.48
CA ARG A 33 -5.72 -9.31 -3.09
C ARG A 33 -5.32 -9.59 -4.55
N ALA A 34 -5.88 -8.81 -5.46
CA ALA A 34 -5.54 -8.78 -6.88
C ALA A 34 -4.50 -7.69 -7.16
N ASP A 35 -4.70 -6.52 -6.55
CA ASP A 35 -3.82 -5.35 -6.61
C ASP A 35 -4.01 -4.47 -5.36
N ALA A 36 -3.05 -3.57 -5.13
CA ALA A 36 -3.18 -2.52 -4.13
C ALA A 36 -2.36 -1.29 -4.52
N ASP A 37 -2.96 -0.12 -4.41
CA ASP A 37 -2.35 1.18 -4.63
C ASP A 37 -2.21 1.96 -3.32
N PHE A 38 -1.03 2.50 -3.10
CA PHE A 38 -0.71 3.35 -1.95
C PHE A 38 -0.27 4.71 -2.46
N ILE A 39 -0.91 5.79 -2.01
CA ILE A 39 -0.60 7.15 -2.43
C ILE A 39 -0.40 8.02 -1.19
N ASN A 40 0.80 8.57 -1.07
CA ASN A 40 1.15 9.51 -0.02
C ASN A 40 0.63 10.91 -0.38
N THR A 41 -0.47 11.31 0.24
CA THR A 41 -1.06 12.65 0.07
C THR A 41 -0.50 13.67 1.07
N SER A 42 0.37 13.23 1.99
CA SER A 42 0.92 14.03 3.07
C SER A 42 2.19 14.79 2.69
N ALA A 43 2.71 15.59 3.62
CA ALA A 43 3.94 16.36 3.45
C ALA A 43 5.21 15.64 3.92
N ASN A 44 5.11 14.45 4.52
CA ASN A 44 6.26 13.71 5.04
C ASN A 44 6.56 12.46 4.20
N TRP A 45 7.77 11.93 4.34
CA TRP A 45 8.11 10.65 3.72
C TRP A 45 7.40 9.52 4.45
N ILE A 46 6.84 8.58 3.70
CA ILE A 46 6.24 7.35 4.24
C ILE A 46 7.06 6.18 3.71
N TYR A 47 7.44 5.26 4.60
CA TYR A 47 8.15 4.04 4.25
C TYR A 47 7.23 2.85 4.46
N LEU A 48 7.19 1.93 3.50
CA LEU A 48 6.39 0.72 3.55
C LEU A 48 7.26 -0.51 3.88
N GLY A 49 6.77 -1.34 4.79
CA GLY A 49 7.29 -2.67 5.12
C GLY A 49 6.29 -3.75 4.70
N LYS A 50 6.76 -4.79 4.00
CA LYS A 50 5.92 -5.91 3.55
C LYS A 50 6.20 -7.14 4.42
N GLY A 51 5.25 -7.55 5.25
CA GLY A 51 5.36 -8.70 6.16
C GLY A 51 6.32 -8.50 7.34
N HIS A 52 6.76 -7.28 7.58
CA HIS A 52 7.62 -6.89 8.71
C HIS A 52 7.44 -5.41 9.00
N ASP A 53 7.85 -4.98 10.20
CA ASP A 53 7.79 -3.59 10.63
C ASP A 53 8.47 -2.65 9.64
N ALA A 54 7.79 -1.55 9.32
CA ALA A 54 8.33 -0.51 8.46
C ALA A 54 9.41 0.27 9.21
N ILE A 55 10.57 0.46 8.57
CA ILE A 55 11.72 1.17 9.14
C ILE A 55 11.97 2.43 8.31
N VAL A 56 12.08 3.58 8.97
CA VAL A 56 12.44 4.85 8.31
C VAL A 56 13.77 4.69 7.57
N GLY A 57 13.76 4.97 6.27
CA GLY A 57 14.94 4.86 5.40
C GLY A 57 15.17 3.47 4.80
N SER A 58 14.24 2.52 4.97
CA SER A 58 14.28 1.18 4.39
C SER A 58 12.96 0.85 3.69
N GLY A 59 12.97 -0.15 2.80
CA GLY A 59 11.79 -0.60 2.08
C GLY A 59 11.38 0.33 0.93
N GLU A 60 10.08 0.43 0.69
CA GLU A 60 9.54 1.28 -0.37
C GLU A 60 9.26 2.68 0.18
N ALA A 61 9.93 3.69 -0.38
CA ALA A 61 9.83 5.07 0.08
C ALA A 61 8.85 5.88 -0.79
N LEU A 62 7.72 6.26 -0.21
CA LEU A 62 6.74 7.13 -0.83
C LEU A 62 7.10 8.59 -0.57
N ALA A 63 7.47 9.29 -1.64
CA ALA A 63 7.74 10.72 -1.60
C ALA A 63 6.50 11.51 -1.13
N PRO A 64 6.69 12.60 -0.36
CA PRO A 64 5.59 13.47 0.03
C PRO A 64 4.92 14.10 -1.20
N ARG A 65 3.62 14.40 -1.07
CA ARG A 65 2.80 15.11 -2.07
C ARG A 65 2.62 14.37 -3.39
N GLY A 66 2.27 13.08 -3.30
CA GLY A 66 1.84 12.28 -4.45
C GLY A 66 2.77 11.14 -4.82
N GLY A 67 3.76 10.79 -3.98
CA GLY A 67 4.48 9.54 -4.16
C GLY A 67 3.51 8.37 -4.08
N SER A 68 3.57 7.45 -5.04
CA SER A 68 2.70 6.29 -5.10
C SER A 68 3.47 4.99 -5.27
N TYR A 69 2.89 3.91 -4.78
CA TYR A 69 3.38 2.56 -4.97
C TYR A 69 2.22 1.65 -5.34
N HIS A 70 2.40 0.90 -6.42
CA HIS A 70 1.43 -0.05 -6.92
C HIS A 70 1.93 -1.48 -6.69
N ILE A 71 1.09 -2.28 -6.07
CA ILE A 71 1.19 -3.74 -5.96
C ILE A 71 0.25 -4.31 -7.01
N GLY A 72 0.80 -5.06 -7.96
CA GLY A 72 0.01 -5.74 -8.97
C GLY A 72 0.55 -7.13 -9.25
N THR A 73 0.13 -7.74 -10.36
CA THR A 73 0.42 -9.14 -10.71
C THR A 73 1.90 -9.53 -10.73
N ASN A 74 2.81 -8.60 -11.01
CA ASN A 74 4.26 -8.86 -11.05
C ASN A 74 4.96 -8.80 -9.69
N ASN A 75 4.29 -8.26 -8.66
CA ASN A 75 4.85 -8.04 -7.33
C ASN A 75 3.75 -8.21 -6.28
N LEU A 76 2.87 -9.20 -6.51
CA LEU A 76 1.71 -9.41 -5.69
C LEU A 76 2.14 -9.84 -4.29
N PHE A 77 1.71 -9.08 -3.29
CA PHE A 77 1.98 -9.36 -1.90
C PHE A 77 0.67 -9.39 -1.13
N THR A 78 0.32 -10.57 -0.63
CA THR A 78 -0.95 -10.82 0.07
C THR A 78 -0.87 -10.59 1.57
N GLY A 79 0.33 -10.49 2.16
CA GLY A 79 0.50 -10.35 3.61
C GLY A 79 0.24 -8.94 4.16
N ASP A 80 0.46 -8.78 5.47
CA ASP A 80 0.35 -7.51 6.16
C ASP A 80 1.32 -6.45 5.61
N ILE A 81 0.80 -5.25 5.37
CA ILE A 81 1.58 -4.10 4.96
C ILE A 81 1.66 -3.13 6.14
N TYR A 82 2.88 -2.80 6.48
CA TYR A 82 3.24 -1.86 7.53
C TYR A 82 3.65 -0.54 6.90
N ALA A 83 3.39 0.57 7.59
CA ALA A 83 3.93 1.86 7.21
C ALA A 83 4.43 2.66 8.40
N ILE A 84 5.39 3.54 8.13
CA ILE A 84 5.93 4.50 9.09
C ILE A 84 6.17 5.84 8.41
N ALA A 85 5.80 6.93 9.09
CA ALA A 85 6.07 8.29 8.64
C ALA A 85 7.40 8.79 9.22
N SER A 86 8.15 9.56 8.44
CA SER A 86 9.50 9.99 8.81
C SER A 86 9.57 11.02 9.94
N ALA A 87 8.49 11.77 10.20
CA ALA A 87 8.54 12.95 11.05
C ALA A 87 7.28 13.23 11.87
N ALA A 88 6.09 13.11 11.27
CA ALA A 88 4.82 13.36 11.92
C ALA A 88 3.72 12.49 11.31
N ASP A 89 2.61 12.37 12.02
CA ASP A 89 1.43 11.65 11.55
C ASP A 89 1.02 12.14 10.16
N SER A 90 0.81 11.19 9.27
CA SER A 90 0.69 11.41 7.84
C SER A 90 -0.40 10.53 7.25
N ASN A 91 -1.20 11.09 6.36
CA ASN A 91 -2.26 10.35 5.70
C ASN A 91 -1.74 9.62 4.47
N LEU A 92 -2.08 8.35 4.37
CA LEU A 92 -1.85 7.51 3.20
C LEU A 92 -3.21 7.10 2.62
N SER A 93 -3.42 7.40 1.35
CA SER A 93 -4.57 6.87 0.61
C SER A 93 -4.24 5.46 0.15
N MET A 94 -5.18 4.54 0.31
CA MET A 94 -5.02 3.16 -0.13
C MET A 94 -6.23 2.69 -0.92
N SER A 95 -6.00 1.88 -1.93
CA SER A 95 -7.03 1.22 -2.72
C SER A 95 -6.61 -0.22 -2.93
N GLU A 96 -7.48 -1.18 -2.65
CA GLU A 96 -7.21 -2.60 -2.80
C GLU A 96 -8.28 -3.23 -3.70
N GLY A 97 -7.87 -3.90 -4.75
CA GLY A 97 -8.76 -4.71 -5.56
C GLY A 97 -8.68 -6.18 -5.17
N ASP A 98 -9.84 -6.83 -5.15
CA ASP A 98 -9.99 -8.25 -4.82
C ASP A 98 -10.32 -9.09 -6.06
N ILE A 99 -9.83 -10.32 -6.09
CA ILE A 99 -10.34 -11.33 -7.02
C ILE A 99 -11.72 -11.83 -6.57
N PRO A 100 -12.65 -12.08 -7.52
CA PRO A 100 -14.02 -12.52 -7.24
C PRO A 100 -14.11 -13.88 -6.55
#